data_AF-A0A1Q9VJ87-F1
#
_entry.id   AF-A0A1Q9VJ87-F1
#
_cell.length_a   1.000
_cell.length_b   1.000
_cell.length_c   1.000
_cell.angle_alpha   90.00
_cell.angle_beta   90.00
_cell.angle_gamma   90.00
#
_symmetry.space_group_name_H-M   'P 1'
#
loop_
_entity.id
_entity.type
_entity.pdbx_description
1 polymer ?
#
loop_
_entity_poly.entity_id
_entity_poly.type
_entity_poly.pdbx_seq_one_letter_code
_entity_poly.pdbx_strand_id
1 'polypeptide(L)' 'MDDTNSRIPGKSAHPNPRRATVMNCPYCTSENLFPDSETDNAWQCRDCCRVFSVKLHGHIDRGV' A
#
# COMPACT_ATOMS: atom_id res chain seq x y z
N MET A 1 21.15 -15.97 7.59
CA MET A 1 20.67 -14.99 8.59
C MET A 1 19.30 -14.53 8.14
N ASP A 2 18.28 -14.80 8.95
CA ASP A 2 16.88 -14.48 8.63
C ASP A 2 16.67 -12.99 8.86
N ASP A 3 16.70 -12.22 7.77
CA ASP A 3 16.50 -10.78 7.82
C ASP A 3 15.08 -10.50 8.30
N THR A 4 14.96 -10.01 9.54
CA THR A 4 13.70 -9.61 10.20
C THR A 4 12.85 -8.68 9.32
N ASN A 5 13.50 -7.99 8.38
CA ASN A 5 12.88 -7.16 7.35
C ASN A 5 12.09 -7.96 6.29
N SER A 6 11.96 -9.28 6.41
CA SER A 6 11.11 -10.08 5.53
C SER A 6 9.67 -10.21 6.07
N ARG A 7 9.46 -9.98 7.38
CA ARG A 7 8.19 -10.27 8.06
C ARG A 7 7.17 -9.14 8.14
N ILE A 8 7.54 -7.88 7.93
CA ILE A 8 6.57 -6.78 8.02
C ILE A 8 5.75 -6.71 6.70
N PRO A 9 4.42 -6.82 6.72
CA PRO A 9 3.58 -6.61 5.54
C PRO A 9 3.79 -5.18 4.99
N GLY A 10 3.97 -5.02 3.69
CA GLY A 10 3.96 -3.69 3.04
C GLY A 10 5.28 -2.93 2.81
N LYS A 11 6.44 -3.38 3.35
CA LYS A 11 7.74 -2.70 3.07
C LYS A 11 8.66 -3.36 2.04
N SER A 12 8.36 -4.57 1.58
CA SER A 12 9.07 -5.10 0.41
C SER A 12 8.65 -4.20 -0.75
N ALA A 13 9.53 -3.29 -1.16
CA ALA A 13 9.30 -2.36 -2.24
C ALA A 13 8.70 -3.15 -3.41
N HIS A 14 7.41 -2.94 -3.66
CA HIS A 14 6.75 -3.63 -4.75
C HIS A 14 7.52 -3.28 -6.04
N PRO A 15 7.73 -4.21 -6.98
CA PRO A 15 8.45 -3.92 -8.23
C PRO A 15 7.83 -2.80 -9.08
N ASN A 16 6.66 -2.29 -8.70
CA ASN A 16 6.06 -1.10 -9.27
C ASN A 16 6.47 0.13 -8.42
N PRO A 17 7.42 0.97 -8.89
CA PRO A 17 7.83 2.18 -8.19
C PRO A 17 6.72 3.23 -8.08
N ARG A 18 5.60 3.07 -8.80
CA ARG A 18 4.43 3.94 -8.73
C ARG A 18 3.39 3.49 -7.68
N ARG A 19 3.57 2.31 -7.07
CA ARG A 19 2.66 1.84 -6.02
C ARG A 19 2.90 2.67 -4.77
N ALA A 20 1.92 3.49 -4.41
CA ALA A 20 1.97 4.22 -3.15
C ALA A 20 1.71 3.25 -1.99
N THR A 21 2.55 3.33 -0.95
CA THR A 21 2.35 2.61 0.30
C THR A 21 1.28 3.31 1.13
N VAL A 22 0.34 2.52 1.67
CA VAL A 22 -0.65 2.98 2.65
C VAL A 22 -0.47 2.23 3.96
N MET A 23 -0.66 2.94 5.08
CA MET A 23 -0.50 2.37 6.42
C MET A 23 -1.83 1.92 7.03
N ASN A 24 -2.95 2.57 6.66
CA ASN A 24 -4.27 2.31 7.24
C ASN A 24 -5.33 2.19 6.13
N CYS A 25 -6.28 1.26 6.30
CA CYS A 25 -7.42 1.12 5.42
C CYS A 25 -8.28 2.39 5.50
N PRO A 26 -8.64 3.03 4.36
CA PRO A 26 -9.47 4.24 4.37
C PRO A 26 -10.91 3.97 4.84
N TYR A 27 -11.34 2.71 4.92
CA TYR A 27 -12.71 2.33 5.29
C TYR A 27 -12.84 1.87 6.74
N CYS A 28 -11.88 1.14 7.29
CA CYS A 28 -11.96 0.58 8.65
C CYS A 28 -10.77 0.93 9.54
N THR A 29 -9.84 1.76 9.09
CA THR A 29 -8.62 2.19 9.80
C THR A 29 -7.61 1.09 10.16
N SER A 30 -7.90 -0.16 9.85
CA SER A 30 -7.01 -1.30 10.06
C SER A 30 -5.70 -1.19 9.28
N GLU A 31 -4.63 -1.69 9.88
CA GLU A 31 -3.29 -1.83 9.29
C GLU A 31 -3.09 -3.19 8.59
N ASN A 32 -4.10 -4.07 8.61
CA ASN A 32 -4.06 -5.41 8.03
C ASN A 32 -4.21 -5.37 6.49
N LEU A 33 -3.24 -4.73 5.84
CA LEU A 33 -3.21 -4.40 4.41
C LEU A 33 -2.18 -5.23 3.65
N PHE A 34 -2.57 -5.76 2.48
CA PHE A 34 -1.71 -6.54 1.59
C PHE A 34 -1.83 -6.06 0.15
N PRO A 35 -0.75 -6.14 -0.65
CA PRO A 35 -0.84 -5.92 -2.10
C PRO A 35 -1.81 -6.94 -2.72
N ASP A 36 -2.68 -6.45 -3.60
CA ASP A 36 -3.61 -7.28 -4.39
C ASP A 36 -3.17 -7.32 -5.87
N SER A 37 -3.50 -8.39 -6.57
CA SER A 37 -3.15 -8.63 -7.97
C SER A 37 -4.13 -8.01 -8.97
N GLU A 38 -5.28 -7.50 -8.54
CA GLU A 38 -6.27 -6.89 -9.43
C GLU A 38 -5.69 -5.72 -10.23
N THR A 39 -4.81 -4.92 -9.62
CA THR A 39 -3.99 -3.92 -10.34
C THR A 39 -2.61 -3.74 -9.72
N ASP A 40 -1.67 -3.19 -10.49
CA ASP A 40 -0.32 -2.80 -10.02
C ASP A 40 -0.29 -1.80 -8.85
N ASN A 41 -1.45 -1.25 -8.47
CA ASN A 41 -1.60 -0.30 -7.38
C ASN A 41 -2.65 -0.75 -6.34
N ALA A 42 -3.20 -1.96 -6.46
CA ALA A 42 -4.27 -2.47 -5.62
C ALA A 42 -3.77 -2.95 -4.24
N TRP A 43 -4.60 -2.73 -3.23
CA TRP A 43 -4.43 -3.11 -1.84
C TRP A 43 -5.71 -3.76 -1.33
N GLN A 44 -5.56 -4.88 -0.65
CA GLN A 44 -6.63 -5.59 0.02
C GLN A 44 -6.52 -5.38 1.53
N CYS A 45 -7.62 -4.97 2.17
CA CYS A 45 -7.76 -5.03 3.62
C CYS A 45 -8.39 -6.36 4.03
N ARG A 46 -7.69 -7.13 4.86
CA ARG A 46 -8.17 -8.45 5.31
C ARG A 46 -9.22 -8.38 6.42
N ASP A 47 -9.37 -7.25 7.09
CA ASP A 47 -10.36 -7.09 8.18
C ASP A 47 -11.75 -6.73 7.65
N CYS A 48 -11.82 -5.84 6.64
CA CYS A 48 -13.09 -5.41 6.06
C CYS A 48 -13.33 -5.93 4.64
N CYS A 49 -12.48 -6.83 4.15
CA CYS A 49 -12.55 -7.51 2.87
C CYS A 49 -12.74 -6.60 1.65
N ARG A 50 -12.15 -5.39 1.68
CA ARG A 50 -12.22 -4.44 0.56
C ARG A 50 -10.91 -4.39 -0.21
N VAL A 51 -11.01 -4.27 -1.53
CA VAL A 51 -9.89 -4.00 -2.43
C VAL A 51 -10.00 -2.56 -2.94
N PHE A 52 -8.89 -1.83 -2.94
CA PHE A 52 -8.82 -0.45 -3.40
C PHE A 52 -7.44 -0.15 -3.99
N SER A 53 -7.34 0.82 -4.90
CA SER A 53 -6.07 1.19 -5.54
C SER A 53 -5.53 2.53 -5.04
N VAL A 54 -4.21 2.63 -4.84
CA VAL A 54 -3.54 3.85 -4.38
C VAL A 54 -2.43 4.22 -5.34
N LYS A 55 -2.52 5.42 -5.93
CA LYS A 55 -1.58 5.92 -6.93
C LYS A 55 -1.04 7.29 -6.54
N LEU A 56 0.28 7.42 -6.50
CA LEU A 56 0.94 8.73 -6.42
C LEU A 56 0.96 9.37 -7.81
N HIS A 57 0.37 10.57 -7.92
CA HIS A 57 0.35 11.34 -9.17
C HIS A 57 1.53 12.30 -9.32
N GLY A 58 2.22 12.63 -8.22
CA GLY A 58 3.33 13.58 -8.18
C GLY A 58 3.10 14.67 -7.14
N HIS A 59 3.91 15.72 -7.17
CA HIS A 59 3.75 16.92 -6.34
C HIS A 59 3.05 18.01 -7.15
N ILE A 60 2.16 18.75 -6.50
CA ILE A 60 1.61 20.00 -7.03
C ILE A 60 2.49 21.17 -6.57
N ASP A 61 2.57 22.23 -7.38
CA ASP A 61 3.26 23.45 -6.98
C ASP A 61 2.51 24.12 -5.80
N ARG A 62 3.27 24.59 -4.79
CA ARG A 62 2.70 25.22 -3.59
C ARG A 62 2.54 26.73 -3.74
N GLY A 63 3.29 27.38 -4.64
CA GLY A 63 3.15 28.81 -4.94
C GLY A 63 3.31 29.75 -3.72
N VAL A 64 4.05 29.33 -2.68
CA VAL A 64 4.32 30.10 -1.45
C VAL A 64 5.77 30.51 -1.33
#